data_AF-A0AAC9HSR1-F1
#
_entry.id   AF-A0AAC9HSR1-F1
#
_cell.length_a   1.000
_cell.length_b   1.000
_cell.length_c   1.000
_cell.angle_alpha   90.00
_cell.angle_beta   90.00
_cell.angle_gamma   90.00
#
_symmetry.space_group_name_H-M   'P 1'
#
loop_
_entity.id
_entity.type
_entity.pdbx_description
1 polymer ?
#
loop_
_entity_poly.entity_id
_entity_poly.type
_entity_poly.pdbx_seq_one_letter_code
_entity_poly.pdbx_strand_id
1 'polypeptide(L)'
;MALAGLGMLASAGLPAAAHQSTERTGESSVIEISPVTAQRLGASYREGCPVGPEDLRLVGFPHVDFDGVTKRGEIIVHADVAREVGEIFVKLYRSGFPIERVETVEKYDADDDASMAANNTSAFNCRPITGGGGWSNHSYGKAIDINPVQNPYVSSSGTVLPPSGAPFVDRDQDLPGMIHAGDVVERSFADAGWDWGGFWTTPLDYQHFEKP
;
A
#
# COMPACT_ATOMS: atom_id res chain seq x y z
N MET A 1 47.57 69.39 0.78
CA MET A 1 48.27 68.16 0.34
C MET A 1 48.45 67.27 1.56
N ALA A 2 48.34 65.95 1.36
CA ALA A 2 48.28 64.85 2.34
C ALA A 2 46.89 64.62 2.98
N LEU A 3 46.12 63.61 2.52
CA LEU A 3 46.20 62.15 2.73
C LEU A 3 45.71 61.76 4.14
N ALA A 4 44.51 61.17 4.25
CA ALA A 4 44.26 59.72 4.43
C ALA A 4 44.33 59.31 5.93
N GLY A 5 43.45 58.51 6.52
CA GLY A 5 42.29 57.78 6.01
C GLY A 5 41.37 57.37 7.17
N LEU A 6 40.10 57.13 6.86
CA LEU A 6 39.16 56.47 7.76
C LEU A 6 39.51 54.98 7.79
N GLY A 7 39.77 54.44 8.98
CA GLY A 7 39.86 53.01 9.21
C GLY A 7 38.50 52.34 9.00
N MET A 8 38.42 51.47 8.00
CA MET A 8 37.33 50.50 7.86
C MET A 8 37.45 49.44 8.97
N LEU A 9 36.43 49.33 9.81
CA LEU A 9 36.22 48.16 10.63
C LEU A 9 35.73 47.03 9.71
N ALA A 10 36.60 46.07 9.43
CA ALA A 10 36.23 44.84 8.75
C ALA A 10 35.36 43.99 9.69
N SER A 11 34.08 43.84 9.37
CA SER A 11 33.24 42.81 9.99
C SER A 11 33.72 41.45 9.49
N ALA A 12 34.33 40.65 10.37
CA ALA A 12 34.64 39.27 10.07
C ALA A 12 33.32 38.50 9.86
N GLY A 13 33.05 38.09 8.63
CA GLY A 13 31.95 37.19 8.30
C GLY A 13 32.20 35.82 8.92
N LEU A 14 31.21 35.33 9.66
CA LEU A 14 31.19 33.93 10.12
C LEU A 14 31.10 33.01 8.89
N PRO A 15 31.83 31.88 8.84
CA PRO A 15 31.69 30.95 7.74
C PRO A 15 30.30 30.32 7.81
N ALA A 16 29.61 30.31 6.67
CA ALA A 16 28.39 29.54 6.50
C ALA A 16 28.72 28.06 6.75
N ALA A 17 28.13 27.48 7.78
CA ALA A 17 28.22 26.04 8.02
C ALA A 17 27.56 25.33 6.83
N ALA A 18 28.36 24.55 6.10
CA ALA A 18 27.88 23.63 5.10
C ALA A 18 26.86 22.68 5.76
N HIS A 19 25.58 22.81 5.39
CA HIS A 19 24.60 21.77 5.68
C HIS A 19 25.01 20.54 4.87
N GLN A 20 25.73 19.63 5.52
CA GLN A 20 25.85 18.28 5.01
C GLN A 20 24.47 17.66 5.11
N SER A 21 23.87 17.44 3.95
CA SER A 21 22.64 16.68 3.75
C SER A 21 22.84 15.25 4.25
N THR A 22 22.49 15.00 5.51
CA THR A 22 22.24 13.66 6.04
C THR A 22 20.86 13.19 5.58
N GLU A 23 20.69 12.98 4.29
CA GLU A 23 19.56 12.22 3.76
C GLU A 23 20.02 10.81 3.37
N ARG A 24 19.21 9.81 3.74
CA ARG A 24 19.17 8.42 3.25
C ARG A 24 20.25 7.43 3.70
N THR A 25 20.21 7.08 4.99
CA THR A 25 20.57 5.70 5.43
C THR A 25 19.50 5.03 6.30
N GLY A 26 18.56 5.77 6.90
CA GLY A 26 17.45 5.21 7.71
C GLY A 26 16.14 4.91 6.96
N GLU A 27 15.98 5.37 5.72
CA GLU A 27 14.73 5.17 4.96
C GLU A 27 14.66 3.82 4.24
N SER A 28 15.80 3.26 3.85
CA SER A 28 15.87 1.92 3.26
C SER A 28 15.84 0.82 4.33
N SER A 29 15.91 1.14 5.62
CA SER A 29 16.03 0.14 6.70
C SER A 29 14.69 -0.38 7.23
N VAL A 30 13.55 0.07 6.68
CA VAL A 30 12.21 -0.34 7.14
C VAL A 30 11.44 -1.20 6.13
N ILE A 31 11.92 -1.28 4.89
CA ILE A 31 11.32 -2.08 3.83
C ILE A 31 12.29 -3.21 3.48
N GLU A 32 11.83 -4.45 3.57
CA GLU A 32 12.57 -5.63 3.13
C GLU A 32 11.90 -6.18 1.88
N ILE A 33 12.69 -6.43 0.83
CA ILE A 33 12.20 -6.99 -0.42
C ILE A 33 12.99 -8.26 -0.69
N SER A 34 12.32 -9.38 -0.86
CA SER A 34 12.95 -10.67 -1.15
C SER A 34 12.25 -11.41 -2.30
N PRO A 35 12.98 -12.25 -3.05
CA PRO A 35 12.36 -13.15 -4.03
C PRO A 35 11.46 -14.17 -3.33
N VAL A 36 10.46 -14.68 -4.05
CA VAL A 36 9.58 -15.75 -3.56
C VAL A 36 9.78 -17.03 -4.36
N THR A 37 9.43 -18.16 -3.75
CA THR A 37 9.37 -19.47 -4.41
C THR A 37 7.91 -19.87 -4.60
N ALA A 38 7.64 -20.80 -5.52
CA ALA A 38 6.30 -21.41 -5.63
C ALA A 38 5.83 -22.02 -4.29
N GLN A 39 6.76 -22.57 -3.49
CA GLN A 39 6.43 -23.09 -2.16
C GLN A 39 5.97 -21.99 -1.20
N ARG A 40 6.59 -20.80 -1.22
CA ARG A 40 6.18 -19.66 -0.38
C ARG A 40 4.82 -19.10 -0.79
N LEU A 41 4.47 -19.19 -2.07
CA LEU A 41 3.17 -18.77 -2.59
C LEU A 41 2.05 -19.76 -2.25
N GLY A 42 2.36 -21.02 -1.93
CA GLY A 42 1.37 -22.00 -1.49
C GLY A 42 0.18 -22.11 -2.44
N ALA A 43 -1.04 -22.10 -1.89
CA ALA A 43 -2.28 -22.20 -2.67
C ALA A 43 -2.55 -20.97 -3.56
N SER A 44 -1.91 -19.82 -3.30
CA SER A 44 -2.14 -18.59 -4.06
C SER A 44 -1.52 -18.60 -5.47
N TYR A 45 -0.77 -19.66 -5.80
CA TYR A 45 -0.12 -19.86 -7.10
C TYR A 45 -0.28 -21.30 -7.60
N ARG A 46 -0.37 -21.46 -8.92
CA ARG A 46 -0.35 -22.75 -9.62
C ARG A 46 0.20 -22.57 -11.04
N GLU A 47 0.59 -23.67 -11.67
CA GLU A 47 0.91 -23.65 -13.10
C GLU A 47 -0.27 -23.09 -13.92
N GLY A 48 0.04 -22.20 -14.88
CA GLY A 48 -0.95 -21.48 -15.68
C GLY A 48 -1.33 -20.10 -15.15
N CYS A 49 -0.86 -19.69 -13.96
CA CYS A 49 -0.93 -18.31 -13.53
C CYS A 49 -0.18 -17.37 -14.50
N PRO A 50 -0.64 -16.12 -14.68
CA PRO A 50 -0.08 -15.23 -15.68
C PRO A 50 1.31 -14.68 -15.30
N VAL A 51 1.70 -14.78 -14.03
CA VAL A 51 2.98 -14.32 -13.49
C VAL A 51 3.61 -15.43 -12.65
N GLY A 52 4.88 -15.74 -12.93
CA GLY A 52 5.66 -16.76 -12.21
C GLY A 52 6.29 -16.22 -10.91
N PRO A 53 6.72 -17.09 -9.98
CA PRO A 53 7.38 -16.69 -8.74
C PRO A 53 8.62 -15.80 -8.95
N GLU A 54 9.33 -15.98 -10.07
CA GLU A 54 10.51 -15.20 -10.46
C GLU A 54 10.24 -13.70 -10.63
N ASP A 55 9.01 -13.33 -10.97
CA ASP A 55 8.55 -11.97 -11.20
C ASP A 55 7.80 -11.38 -10.00
N LEU A 56 7.68 -12.14 -8.90
CA LEU A 56 7.03 -11.71 -7.67
C LEU A 56 8.05 -11.41 -6.57
N ARG A 57 7.71 -10.50 -5.67
CA ARG A 57 8.53 -10.16 -4.49
C ARG A 57 7.67 -10.15 -3.24
N LEU A 58 8.22 -10.71 -2.16
CA LEU A 58 7.71 -10.51 -0.81
C LEU A 58 8.25 -9.17 -0.31
N VAL A 59 7.35 -8.26 0.02
CA VAL A 59 7.65 -6.93 0.54
C VAL A 59 7.17 -6.88 1.99
N GLY A 60 8.10 -6.67 2.91
CA GLY A 60 7.81 -6.53 4.33
C GLY A 60 8.02 -5.11 4.82
N PHE A 61 7.09 -4.56 5.60
CA PHE A 61 7.13 -3.20 6.14
C PHE A 61 6.40 -3.11 7.50
N PRO A 62 6.65 -2.06 8.31
CA PRO A 62 5.83 -1.79 9.49
C PRO A 62 4.45 -1.24 9.10
N HIS A 63 3.44 -1.54 9.91
CA HIS A 63 2.14 -0.86 9.91
C HIS A 63 1.65 -0.69 11.35
N VAL A 64 0.57 0.07 11.54
CA VAL A 64 -0.10 0.23 12.84
C VAL A 64 -1.50 -0.36 12.74
N ASP A 65 -1.88 -1.20 13.71
CA ASP A 65 -3.23 -1.77 13.77
C ASP A 65 -4.25 -0.80 14.42
N PHE A 66 -5.50 -1.23 14.52
CA PHE A 66 -6.58 -0.43 15.10
C PHE A 66 -6.39 -0.15 16.60
N ASP A 67 -5.57 -0.94 17.30
CA ASP A 67 -5.19 -0.71 18.70
C ASP A 67 -4.00 0.25 18.84
N GLY A 68 -3.45 0.76 17.73
CA GLY A 68 -2.29 1.64 17.73
C GLY A 68 -0.95 0.89 17.90
N VAL A 69 -0.94 -0.43 17.79
CA VAL A 69 0.25 -1.27 17.96
C VAL A 69 0.99 -1.38 16.63
N THR A 70 2.31 -1.12 16.65
CA THR A 70 3.14 -1.37 15.47
C THR A 70 3.28 -2.87 15.23
N LYS A 71 2.94 -3.32 14.03
CA LYS A 71 3.07 -4.69 13.52
C LYS A 71 4.00 -4.73 12.32
N ARG A 72 4.42 -5.95 11.96
CA ARG A 72 5.09 -6.20 10.68
C ARG A 72 4.09 -6.82 9.71
N GLY A 73 3.95 -6.20 8.55
CA GLY A 73 3.15 -6.71 7.44
C GLY A 73 4.02 -7.37 6.38
N GLU A 74 3.44 -8.32 5.66
CA GLU A 74 4.04 -8.95 4.48
C GLU A 74 3.03 -8.97 3.34
N ILE A 75 3.43 -8.50 2.16
CA ILE A 75 2.61 -8.50 0.95
C ILE A 75 3.42 -9.02 -0.23
N ILE A 76 2.78 -9.74 -1.16
CA ILE A 76 3.42 -10.22 -2.38
C ILE A 76 2.89 -9.44 -3.57
N VAL A 77 3.78 -8.83 -4.34
CA VAL A 77 3.46 -8.01 -5.51
C VAL A 77 4.46 -8.28 -6.65
N HIS A 78 4.18 -7.78 -7.84
CA HIS A 78 5.08 -7.85 -8.98
C HIS A 78 6.39 -7.10 -8.68
N ALA A 79 7.51 -7.59 -9.22
CA ALA A 79 8.84 -7.03 -8.98
C ALA A 79 8.92 -5.55 -9.36
N ASP A 80 8.28 -5.15 -10.46
CA ASP A 80 8.24 -3.77 -10.95
C ASP A 80 7.62 -2.78 -9.95
N VAL A 81 6.67 -3.23 -9.12
CA VAL A 81 5.97 -2.38 -8.16
C VAL A 81 6.40 -2.63 -6.70
N ALA A 82 7.32 -3.56 -6.47
CA ALA A 82 7.69 -3.99 -5.12
C ALA A 82 8.23 -2.84 -4.26
N ARG A 83 9.06 -1.97 -4.85
CA ARG A 83 9.64 -0.85 -4.12
C ARG A 83 8.62 0.25 -3.85
N GLU A 84 7.83 0.64 -4.84
CA GLU A 84 6.80 1.68 -4.68
C GLU A 84 5.74 1.27 -3.65
N VAL A 85 5.30 0.01 -3.65
CA VAL A 85 4.34 -0.51 -2.68
C VAL A 85 4.89 -0.42 -1.27
N GLY A 86 6.14 -0.83 -1.05
CA GLY A 86 6.78 -0.66 0.26
C GLY A 86 6.83 0.80 0.72
N GLU A 87 7.08 1.75 -0.20
CA GLU A 87 7.11 3.18 0.10
C GLU A 87 5.72 3.74 0.43
N ILE A 88 4.68 3.32 -0.28
CA ILE A 88 3.28 3.64 0.01
C ILE A 88 2.95 3.21 1.44
N PHE A 89 3.17 1.93 1.79
CA PHE A 89 2.84 1.43 3.12
C PHE A 89 3.65 2.10 4.24
N VAL A 90 4.92 2.45 4.01
CA VAL A 90 5.69 3.24 4.97
C VAL A 90 5.13 4.66 5.13
N LYS A 91 4.61 5.29 4.08
CA LYS A 91 3.91 6.58 4.16
C LYS A 91 2.63 6.45 5.00
N LEU A 92 1.84 5.38 4.81
CA LEU A 92 0.64 5.11 5.60
C LEU A 92 0.96 4.85 7.09
N TYR A 93 2.03 4.09 7.36
CA TYR A 93 2.52 3.86 8.71
C TYR A 93 2.92 5.17 9.40
N ARG A 94 3.67 6.02 8.70
CA ARG A 94 4.11 7.34 9.22
C ARG A 94 2.95 8.30 9.44
N SER A 95 1.86 8.21 8.67
CA SER A 95 0.65 9.00 8.90
C SER A 95 -0.25 8.44 9.99
N GLY A 96 0.04 7.24 10.51
CA GLY A 96 -0.78 6.57 11.51
C GLY A 96 -2.12 6.06 10.96
N PHE A 97 -2.21 5.79 9.65
CA PHE A 97 -3.43 5.19 9.08
C PHE A 97 -3.53 3.74 9.57
N PRO A 98 -4.61 3.34 10.26
CA PRO A 98 -4.73 2.02 10.84
C PRO A 98 -5.00 0.97 9.76
N ILE A 99 -4.23 -0.11 9.78
CA ILE A 99 -4.40 -1.28 8.93
C ILE A 99 -4.47 -2.49 9.86
N GLU A 100 -5.58 -3.22 9.85
CA GLU A 100 -5.83 -4.27 10.84
C GLU A 100 -4.78 -5.38 10.78
N ARG A 101 -4.47 -5.82 9.55
CA ARG A 101 -3.45 -6.82 9.28
C ARG A 101 -3.02 -6.76 7.82
N VAL A 102 -1.81 -7.24 7.58
CA VAL A 102 -1.23 -7.36 6.23
C VAL A 102 -0.54 -8.70 6.14
N GLU A 103 -1.22 -9.66 5.53
CA GLU A 103 -0.76 -11.04 5.38
C GLU A 103 -0.95 -11.54 3.96
N THR A 104 -0.08 -12.44 3.55
CA THR A 104 -0.13 -13.09 2.24
C THR A 104 -1.27 -14.13 2.20
N VAL A 105 -1.98 -14.20 1.06
CA VAL A 105 -3.29 -14.87 0.95
C VAL A 105 -3.22 -16.40 1.06
N GLU A 106 -2.04 -17.00 0.90
CA GLU A 106 -1.84 -18.42 1.15
C GLU A 106 -2.05 -18.83 2.60
N LYS A 107 -1.97 -17.90 3.57
CA LYS A 107 -2.36 -18.17 4.97
C LYS A 107 -3.85 -18.47 5.14
N TYR A 108 -4.64 -18.14 4.12
CA TYR A 108 -6.07 -18.35 4.03
C TYR A 108 -6.41 -19.43 2.98
N ASP A 109 -5.46 -20.33 2.67
CA ASP A 109 -5.61 -21.35 1.62
C ASP A 109 -6.00 -20.79 0.24
N ALA A 110 -5.61 -19.53 -0.02
CA ALA A 110 -5.99 -18.73 -1.19
C ALA A 110 -7.49 -18.38 -1.31
N ASP A 111 -8.24 -18.54 -0.23
CA ASP A 111 -9.63 -18.13 -0.11
C ASP A 111 -9.72 -16.61 0.10
N ASP A 112 -10.16 -15.92 -0.95
CA ASP A 112 -10.34 -14.48 -1.01
C ASP A 112 -11.40 -13.99 -0.01
N ASP A 113 -12.52 -14.72 0.11
CA ASP A 113 -13.61 -14.38 1.01
C ASP A 113 -13.18 -14.53 2.47
N ALA A 114 -12.41 -15.59 2.79
CA ALA A 114 -11.85 -15.78 4.12
C ALA A 114 -10.85 -14.68 4.49
N SER A 115 -10.01 -14.25 3.54
CA SER A 115 -9.06 -13.15 3.73
C SER A 115 -9.77 -11.81 3.94
N MET A 116 -10.79 -11.50 3.13
CA MET A 116 -11.63 -10.31 3.28
C MET A 116 -12.41 -10.31 4.59
N ALA A 117 -13.01 -11.44 4.98
CA ALA A 117 -13.75 -11.57 6.24
C ALA A 117 -12.82 -11.37 7.46
N ALA A 118 -11.55 -11.72 7.32
CA ALA A 118 -10.49 -11.41 8.27
C ALA A 118 -9.98 -9.96 8.14
N ASN A 119 -10.60 -9.07 7.38
CA ASN A 119 -10.14 -7.68 7.20
C ASN A 119 -8.65 -7.60 6.79
N ASN A 120 -8.16 -8.59 6.03
CA ASN A 120 -6.76 -8.67 5.65
C ASN A 120 -6.47 -7.77 4.46
N THR A 121 -5.49 -6.88 4.64
CA THR A 121 -4.92 -6.12 3.51
C THR A 121 -4.01 -7.05 2.73
N SER A 122 -4.27 -7.22 1.43
CA SER A 122 -3.62 -8.26 0.63
C SER A 122 -3.40 -7.84 -0.82
N ALA A 123 -2.61 -8.62 -1.56
CA ALA A 123 -2.31 -8.37 -2.97
C ALA A 123 -2.35 -9.67 -3.79
N PHE A 124 -1.20 -10.28 -4.08
CA PHE A 124 -1.15 -11.41 -4.99
C PHE A 124 -2.04 -12.59 -4.55
N ASN A 125 -2.99 -12.94 -5.42
CA ASN A 125 -3.81 -14.16 -5.35
C ASN A 125 -4.17 -14.57 -6.78
N CYS A 126 -3.61 -15.67 -7.28
CA CYS A 126 -3.84 -16.12 -8.65
C CYS A 126 -5.22 -16.78 -8.81
N ARG A 127 -6.18 -15.97 -9.24
CA ARG A 127 -7.59 -16.35 -9.41
C ARG A 127 -8.21 -15.71 -10.65
N PRO A 128 -9.23 -16.34 -11.26
CA PRO A 128 -10.00 -15.67 -12.29
C PRO A 128 -10.65 -14.40 -11.72
N ILE A 129 -10.91 -13.42 -12.61
CA ILE A 129 -11.72 -12.26 -12.24
C ILE A 129 -13.13 -12.73 -11.84
N THR A 130 -13.80 -11.97 -10.97
CA THR A 130 -15.19 -12.21 -10.59
C THR A 130 -16.09 -12.24 -11.84
N GLY A 131 -16.87 -13.31 -12.01
CA GLY A 131 -17.69 -13.53 -13.22
C GLY A 131 -16.98 -14.24 -14.37
N GLY A 132 -15.67 -14.49 -14.27
CA GLY A 132 -14.87 -15.25 -15.25
C GLY A 132 -14.41 -14.44 -16.46
N GLY A 133 -13.82 -15.11 -17.45
CA GLY A 133 -13.39 -14.50 -18.72
C GLY A 133 -11.97 -13.91 -18.74
N GLY A 134 -11.23 -13.99 -17.64
CA GLY A 134 -9.86 -13.51 -17.53
C GLY A 134 -9.27 -13.70 -16.13
N TRP A 135 -8.08 -13.14 -15.92
CA TRP A 135 -7.41 -13.11 -14.63
C TRP A 135 -7.79 -11.85 -13.85
N SER A 136 -7.92 -11.98 -12.52
CA SER A 136 -7.98 -10.81 -11.65
C SER A 136 -6.64 -10.04 -11.71
N ASN A 137 -6.66 -8.71 -11.52
CA ASN A 137 -5.44 -7.92 -11.39
C ASN A 137 -4.55 -8.36 -10.21
N HIS A 138 -5.14 -9.00 -9.20
CA HIS A 138 -4.40 -9.68 -8.13
C HIS A 138 -3.50 -10.80 -8.65
N SER A 139 -3.87 -11.46 -9.75
CA SER A 139 -3.06 -12.53 -10.37
C SER A 139 -1.78 -12.02 -11.02
N TYR A 140 -1.68 -10.71 -11.27
CA TYR A 140 -0.50 -10.08 -11.84
C TYR A 140 0.40 -9.47 -10.76
N GLY A 141 0.00 -9.53 -9.48
CA GLY A 141 0.72 -8.85 -8.39
C GLY A 141 0.66 -7.32 -8.50
N LYS A 142 -0.38 -6.80 -9.15
CA LYS A 142 -0.58 -5.37 -9.47
C LYS A 142 -1.88 -4.80 -8.90
N ALA A 143 -2.49 -5.51 -7.94
CA ALA A 143 -3.64 -5.03 -7.20
C ALA A 143 -3.42 -5.21 -5.69
N ILE A 144 -3.99 -4.31 -4.90
CA ILE A 144 -3.94 -4.32 -3.43
C ILE A 144 -5.33 -3.97 -2.90
N ASP A 145 -5.82 -4.80 -1.97
CA ASP A 145 -7.03 -4.53 -1.18
C ASP A 145 -6.65 -4.07 0.22
N ILE A 146 -7.24 -2.97 0.72
CA ILE A 146 -6.93 -2.40 2.04
C ILE A 146 -8.14 -2.41 2.97
N ASN A 147 -7.99 -3.03 4.14
CA ASN A 147 -9.03 -3.18 5.17
C ASN A 147 -10.42 -3.49 4.57
N PRO A 148 -10.63 -4.67 3.95
CA PRO A 148 -11.88 -5.04 3.29
C PRO A 148 -13.16 -4.77 4.09
N VAL A 149 -13.13 -4.86 5.43
CA VAL A 149 -14.30 -4.56 6.27
C VAL A 149 -14.60 -3.06 6.30
N GLN A 150 -13.59 -2.18 6.40
CA GLN A 150 -13.78 -0.73 6.38
C GLN A 150 -14.02 -0.18 4.96
N ASN A 151 -13.57 -0.91 3.95
CA ASN A 151 -13.61 -0.49 2.55
C ASN A 151 -14.22 -1.59 1.69
N PRO A 152 -15.51 -1.92 1.87
CA PRO A 152 -16.08 -3.10 1.24
C PRO A 152 -16.23 -2.95 -0.27
N TYR A 153 -16.23 -4.09 -0.96
CA TYR A 153 -16.76 -4.23 -2.30
C TYR A 153 -18.29 -4.15 -2.28
N VAL A 154 -18.88 -3.43 -3.23
CA VAL A 154 -20.33 -3.32 -3.43
C VAL A 154 -20.67 -3.66 -4.88
N SER A 155 -21.36 -4.78 -5.07
CA SER A 155 -21.76 -5.27 -6.39
C SER A 155 -22.83 -4.39 -7.05
N SER A 156 -23.08 -4.62 -8.34
CA SER A 156 -24.20 -4.02 -9.08
C SER A 156 -25.58 -4.30 -8.47
N SER A 157 -25.72 -5.42 -7.75
CA SER A 157 -26.95 -5.81 -7.06
C SER A 157 -27.04 -5.29 -5.63
N GLY A 158 -26.05 -4.50 -5.17
CA GLY A 158 -25.95 -4.01 -3.80
C GLY A 158 -25.44 -5.03 -2.79
N THR A 159 -24.85 -6.14 -3.24
CA THR A 159 -24.22 -7.11 -2.36
C THR A 159 -22.91 -6.55 -1.82
N VAL A 160 -22.76 -6.56 -0.50
CA VAL A 160 -21.56 -6.05 0.19
C VAL A 160 -20.66 -7.21 0.58
N LEU A 161 -19.39 -7.13 0.22
CA LEU A 161 -18.36 -8.12 0.60
C LEU A 161 -17.16 -7.41 1.26
N PRO A 162 -16.68 -7.90 2.41
CA PRO A 162 -17.31 -8.92 3.25
C PRO A 162 -18.64 -8.39 3.84
N PRO A 163 -19.60 -9.26 4.24
CA PRO A 163 -20.89 -8.81 4.81
C PRO A 163 -20.76 -7.93 6.06
N SER A 164 -19.69 -8.12 6.83
CA SER A 164 -19.34 -7.29 8.00
C SER A 164 -19.01 -5.84 7.63
N GLY A 165 -18.71 -5.56 6.36
CA GLY A 165 -18.45 -4.22 5.85
C GLY A 165 -19.70 -3.37 5.59
N ALA A 166 -20.91 -3.94 5.68
CA ALA A 166 -22.16 -3.23 5.43
C ALA A 166 -22.29 -1.87 6.17
N PRO A 167 -21.85 -1.71 7.44
CA PRO A 167 -21.88 -0.41 8.11
C PRO A 167 -21.00 0.68 7.47
N PHE A 168 -19.96 0.29 6.72
CA PHE A 168 -18.94 1.19 6.14
C PHE A 168 -19.22 1.59 4.67
N VAL A 169 -20.36 1.16 4.11
CA VAL A 169 -20.81 1.57 2.78
C VAL A 169 -21.17 3.06 2.75
N ASP A 170 -21.67 3.58 3.87
CA ASP A 170 -21.97 5.00 4.03
C ASP A 170 -20.67 5.81 4.16
N ARG A 171 -20.30 6.49 3.06
CA ARG A 171 -19.06 7.26 2.97
C ARG A 171 -19.15 8.68 3.55
N ASP A 172 -20.30 9.05 4.13
CA ASP A 172 -20.42 10.27 4.95
C ASP A 172 -19.83 10.07 6.36
N GLN A 173 -19.60 8.81 6.77
CA GLN A 173 -18.89 8.47 7.99
C GLN A 173 -17.38 8.61 7.81
N ASP A 174 -16.69 9.05 8.86
CA ASP A 174 -15.23 9.12 8.92
C ASP A 174 -14.76 8.29 10.12
N LEU A 175 -14.77 6.96 9.95
CA LEU A 175 -14.31 6.01 10.95
C LEU A 175 -12.87 5.57 10.65
N PRO A 176 -12.09 5.18 11.67
CA PRO A 176 -10.72 4.69 11.45
C PRO A 176 -10.65 3.61 10.37
N GLY A 177 -9.65 3.70 9.49
CA GLY A 177 -9.37 2.71 8.45
C GLY A 177 -10.24 2.82 7.19
N MET A 178 -11.20 3.75 7.13
CA MET A 178 -11.94 4.09 5.92
C MET A 178 -11.10 4.94 4.96
N ILE A 179 -11.19 4.63 3.66
CA ILE A 179 -10.49 5.35 2.58
C ILE A 179 -11.41 6.37 1.92
N HIS A 180 -11.05 7.64 1.96
CA HIS A 180 -11.81 8.71 1.34
C HIS A 180 -11.06 9.34 0.16
N ALA A 181 -11.82 9.88 -0.79
CA ALA A 181 -11.25 10.65 -1.89
C ALA A 181 -10.39 11.80 -1.33
N GLY A 182 -9.13 11.89 -1.75
CA GLY A 182 -8.20 12.89 -1.26
C GLY A 182 -7.70 12.63 0.16
N ASP A 183 -7.79 11.41 0.71
CA ASP A 183 -7.13 11.07 1.96
C ASP A 183 -5.65 10.67 1.76
N VAL A 184 -4.98 10.21 2.81
CA VAL A 184 -3.57 9.81 2.70
C VAL A 184 -3.38 8.52 1.90
N VAL A 185 -4.33 7.60 1.93
CA VAL A 185 -4.25 6.33 1.21
C VAL A 185 -4.43 6.58 -0.28
N GLU A 186 -5.57 7.16 -0.66
CA GLU A 186 -5.91 7.44 -2.06
C GLU A 186 -4.81 8.25 -2.74
N ARG A 187 -4.36 9.37 -2.14
CA ARG A 187 -3.27 10.16 -2.72
C ARG A 187 -1.96 9.40 -2.83
N SER A 188 -1.62 8.53 -1.88
CA SER A 188 -0.35 7.79 -1.94
C SER A 188 -0.33 6.80 -3.10
N PHE A 189 -1.45 6.16 -3.39
CA PHE A 189 -1.63 5.31 -4.56
C PHE A 189 -1.71 6.12 -5.85
N ALA A 190 -2.50 7.20 -5.87
CA ALA A 190 -2.65 8.08 -7.04
C ALA A 190 -1.33 8.76 -7.45
N ASP A 191 -0.53 9.25 -6.48
CA ASP A 191 0.80 9.82 -6.71
C ASP A 191 1.76 8.80 -7.35
N ALA A 192 1.56 7.51 -7.07
CA ALA A 192 2.29 6.40 -7.67
C ALA A 192 1.66 5.89 -8.98
N GLY A 193 0.57 6.50 -9.45
CA GLY A 193 -0.12 6.14 -10.69
C GLY A 193 -0.96 4.87 -10.60
N TRP A 194 -1.54 4.58 -9.44
CA TRP A 194 -2.54 3.53 -9.27
C TRP A 194 -3.95 4.12 -9.36
N ASP A 195 -4.87 3.33 -9.89
CA ASP A 195 -6.29 3.64 -9.92
C ASP A 195 -6.98 3.07 -8.67
N TRP A 196 -7.96 3.80 -8.14
CA TRP A 196 -8.75 3.38 -6.99
C TRP A 196 -10.16 2.97 -7.39
N GLY A 197 -10.58 1.78 -6.95
CA GLY A 197 -11.91 1.22 -7.20
C GLY A 197 -13.06 1.98 -6.54
N GLY A 198 -12.77 2.84 -5.56
CA GLY A 198 -13.75 3.76 -4.97
C GLY A 198 -14.26 4.83 -5.94
N PHE A 199 -13.60 5.05 -7.08
CA PHE A 199 -14.08 5.95 -8.14
C PHE A 199 -14.87 5.24 -9.26
N TRP A 200 -14.99 3.92 -9.22
CA TRP A 200 -15.75 3.18 -10.22
C TRP A 200 -17.27 3.40 -10.06
N THR A 201 -18.03 3.10 -11.12
CA THR A 201 -19.50 3.18 -11.05
C THR A 201 -20.12 1.85 -10.66
N THR A 202 -19.64 0.74 -11.23
CA THR A 202 -20.15 -0.60 -10.96
C THR A 202 -19.11 -1.65 -11.38
N PRO A 203 -18.67 -2.52 -10.46
CA PRO A 203 -18.88 -2.45 -9.01
C PRO A 203 -18.23 -1.20 -8.39
N LEU A 204 -18.65 -0.83 -7.18
CA LEU A 204 -17.89 0.07 -6.33
C LEU A 204 -16.95 -0.82 -5.49
N ASP A 205 -15.65 -0.57 -5.55
CA ASP A 205 -14.67 -1.42 -4.87
C ASP A 205 -13.74 -0.59 -4.00
N TYR A 206 -14.20 -0.24 -2.79
CA TYR A 206 -13.50 0.73 -1.94
C TYR A 206 -12.14 0.22 -1.44
N GLN A 207 -11.97 -1.09 -1.32
CA GLN A 207 -10.72 -1.72 -0.89
C GLN A 207 -9.64 -1.68 -1.97
N HIS A 208 -10.05 -1.69 -3.24
CA HIS A 208 -9.20 -2.11 -4.34
C HIS A 208 -8.43 -0.96 -4.97
N PHE A 209 -7.12 -1.16 -5.12
CA PHE A 209 -6.24 -0.33 -5.94
C PHE A 209 -5.57 -1.20 -6.99
N GLU A 210 -5.42 -0.70 -8.21
CA GLU A 210 -4.72 -1.40 -9.28
C GLU A 210 -3.74 -0.53 -10.06
N LYS A 211 -2.67 -1.17 -10.53
CA LYS A 211 -1.66 -0.57 -11.40
C LYS A 211 -2.00 -0.90 -12.87
N PRO A 212 -2.22 0.10 -13.73
CA PRO A 212 -2.42 -0.10 -15.17
C PRO A 212 -1.25 -0.77 -15.90
#